data_AF-A0A931CUE0-F1
#
_entry.id   AF-A0A931CUE0-F1
#
_cell.length_a   1.000
_cell.length_b   1.000
_cell.length_c   1.000
_cell.angle_alpha   90.00
_cell.angle_beta   90.00
_cell.angle_gamma   90.00
#
_symmetry.space_group_name_H-M   'P 1'
#
loop_
_entity.id
_entity.type
_entity.pdbx_description
1 polymer ?
#
loop_
_entity_poly.entity_id
_entity_poly.type
_entity_poly.pdbx_seq_one_letter_code
_entity_poly.pdbx_strand_id
1 'polypeptide(L)'
;MATHIDAEKIEQELQKRLNSRMDSVRALVKSRTSVANARAALSEAEDEDARRYQAALSAGWNADELRSSGLPEPEKKLRVRKRAARKPAATRQPSNAGESVGHH
;
A
#
# COMPACT_ATOMS: atom_id res chain seq x y z
N MET A 1 -59.66 14.58 9.74
CA MET A 1 -59.26 13.60 8.71
C MET A 1 -58.20 12.71 9.32
N ALA A 2 -58.54 11.45 9.64
CA ALA A 2 -57.60 10.52 10.25
C ALA A 2 -56.58 10.09 9.19
N THR A 3 -55.31 10.42 9.42
CA THR A 3 -54.19 9.88 8.65
C THR A 3 -54.07 8.40 8.98
N HIS A 4 -54.57 7.53 8.10
CA HIS A 4 -54.38 6.09 8.26
C HIS A 4 -52.90 5.77 8.03
N ILE A 5 -52.18 5.48 9.11
CA ILE A 5 -50.79 5.04 9.04
C ILE A 5 -50.80 3.58 8.58
N ASP A 6 -50.30 3.33 7.39
CA ASP A 6 -50.11 1.99 6.84
C ASP A 6 -48.76 1.43 7.33
N ALA A 7 -48.80 0.61 8.37
CA ALA A 7 -47.62 0.06 9.03
C ALA A 7 -46.81 -0.85 8.09
N GLU A 8 -47.47 -1.65 7.26
CA GLU A 8 -46.81 -2.57 6.32
C GLU A 8 -46.02 -1.79 5.26
N LYS A 9 -46.59 -0.69 4.76
CA LYS A 9 -45.91 0.17 3.79
C LYS A 9 -44.67 0.84 4.39
N ILE A 10 -44.74 1.29 5.65
CA ILE A 10 -43.60 1.90 6.34
C ILE A 10 -42.49 0.85 6.54
N GLU A 11 -42.84 -0.36 6.96
CA GLU A 11 -41.90 -1.47 7.13
C GLU A 11 -41.19 -1.81 5.82
N GLN A 12 -41.93 -1.95 4.72
CA GLN A 12 -41.37 -2.23 3.40
C GLN A 12 -40.37 -1.16 2.95
N GLU A 13 -40.69 0.13 3.14
CA GLU A 13 -39.78 1.23 2.79
C GLU A 13 -38.51 1.23 3.65
N LEU A 14 -38.64 0.95 4.96
CA LEU A 14 -37.48 0.82 5.84
C LEU A 14 -36.59 -0.36 5.44
N GLN A 15 -37.18 -1.52 5.14
CA GLN A 15 -36.45 -2.70 4.69
C GLN A 15 -35.75 -2.46 3.36
N LYS A 16 -36.43 -1.82 2.40
CA LYS A 16 -35.86 -1.45 1.11
C LYS A 16 -34.66 -0.51 1.27
N ARG A 17 -34.78 0.49 2.13
CA ARG A 17 -33.68 1.41 2.46
C ARG A 17 -32.51 0.67 3.12
N LEU A 18 -32.78 -0.25 4.05
CA LEU A 18 -31.74 -1.06 4.69
C LEU A 18 -31.02 -1.94 3.68
N ASN A 19 -31.76 -2.63 2.81
CA ASN A 19 -31.19 -3.46 1.76
C ASN A 19 -30.29 -2.65 0.83
N SER A 20 -30.75 -1.48 0.37
CA SER A 20 -29.95 -0.58 -0.47
C SER A 20 -28.65 -0.13 0.20
N ARG A 21 -28.68 0.16 1.51
CA ARG A 21 -27.48 0.47 2.30
C ARG A 21 -26.55 -0.74 2.40
N MET A 22 -27.08 -1.92 2.66
CA MET A 22 -26.31 -3.16 2.75
C MET A 22 -25.63 -3.50 1.43
N ASP A 23 -26.33 -3.32 0.30
CA ASP A 23 -25.76 -3.57 -1.02
C ASP A 23 -24.64 -2.58 -1.35
N SER A 24 -24.78 -1.32 -0.96
CA SER A 24 -23.71 -0.33 -1.08
C SER A 24 -22.46 -0.72 -0.29
N VAL A 25 -22.63 -1.23 0.94
CA VAL A 25 -21.52 -1.71 1.77
C VAL A 25 -20.89 -2.97 1.16
N ARG A 26 -21.69 -3.93 0.69
CA ARG A 26 -21.20 -5.14 0.01
C ARG A 26 -20.37 -4.78 -1.24
N ALA A 27 -20.83 -3.83 -2.04
CA ALA A 27 -20.10 -3.34 -3.21
C ALA A 27 -18.76 -2.69 -2.81
N LEU A 28 -18.73 -1.89 -1.73
CA LEU A 28 -17.51 -1.29 -1.21
C LEU A 28 -16.52 -2.34 -0.68
N VAL A 29 -16.99 -3.37 0.02
CA VAL A 29 -16.13 -4.46 0.49
C VAL A 29 -15.53 -5.18 -0.71
N LYS A 30 -16.34 -5.50 -1.73
CA LYS A 30 -15.86 -6.15 -2.96
C LYS A 30 -14.79 -5.32 -3.66
N SER A 31 -14.98 -4.01 -3.79
CA SER A 31 -13.98 -3.14 -4.42
C SER A 31 -12.69 -3.06 -3.60
N ARG A 32 -12.79 -2.98 -2.26
CA ARG A 32 -11.62 -3.00 -1.38
C ARG A 32 -10.83 -4.31 -1.46
N THR A 33 -11.53 -5.45 -1.48
CA THR A 33 -10.89 -6.76 -1.68
C THR A 33 -10.21 -6.84 -3.05
N SER A 34 -10.85 -6.34 -4.11
CA SER A 34 -10.24 -6.30 -5.45
C SER A 34 -8.96 -5.45 -5.47
N VAL A 35 -8.96 -4.30 -4.78
CA VAL A 35 -7.76 -3.44 -4.67
C VAL A 35 -6.65 -4.14 -3.90
N ALA A 36 -6.98 -4.84 -2.81
CA ALA A 36 -6.00 -5.60 -2.04
C ALA A 36 -5.38 -6.71 -2.88
N ASN A 37 -6.20 -7.49 -3.60
CA ASN A 37 -5.74 -8.57 -4.47
C ASN A 37 -4.86 -8.03 -5.62
N ALA A 38 -5.25 -6.93 -6.25
CA ALA A 38 -4.46 -6.31 -7.32
C ALA A 38 -3.08 -5.85 -6.82
N ARG A 39 -3.01 -5.31 -5.59
CA ARG A 39 -1.73 -4.92 -4.97
C ARG A 39 -0.85 -6.13 -4.65
N ALA A 40 -1.44 -7.23 -4.19
CA ALA A 40 -0.70 -8.47 -3.94
C ALA A 40 -0.13 -9.04 -5.24
N ALA A 41 -0.96 -9.15 -6.29
CA ALA A 41 -0.53 -9.59 -7.61
C ALA A 41 0.56 -8.68 -8.21
N LEU A 42 0.45 -7.36 -8.03
CA LEU A 42 1.49 -6.43 -8.46
C LEU A 42 2.81 -6.68 -7.72
N SER A 43 2.77 -6.87 -6.39
CA SER A 43 3.98 -7.14 -5.62
C SER A 43 4.67 -8.43 -6.07
N GLU A 44 3.89 -9.48 -6.33
CA GLU A 44 4.41 -10.76 -6.81
C GLU A 44 5.04 -10.63 -8.21
N ALA A 45 4.35 -9.94 -9.13
CA ALA A 45 4.87 -9.64 -10.45
C ALA A 45 6.18 -8.83 -10.39
N GLU A 46 6.26 -7.82 -9.51
CA GLU A 46 7.50 -7.05 -9.30
C GLU A 46 8.63 -7.92 -8.72
N ASP A 47 8.32 -8.87 -7.83
CA ASP A 47 9.32 -9.81 -7.28
C ASP A 47 9.83 -10.79 -8.33
N GLU A 48 8.96 -11.28 -9.20
CA GLU A 48 9.36 -12.12 -10.31
C GLU A 48 10.18 -11.36 -11.35
N ASP A 49 9.80 -10.13 -11.69
CA ASP A 49 10.56 -9.26 -12.59
C ASP A 49 11.98 -9.04 -12.07
N ALA A 50 12.11 -8.67 -10.78
CA ALA A 50 13.41 -8.52 -10.14
C ALA A 50 14.24 -9.83 -10.17
N ARG A 51 13.60 -10.98 -9.93
CA ARG A 51 14.26 -12.30 -10.00
C ARG A 51 14.75 -12.61 -11.42
N ARG A 52 13.93 -12.39 -12.44
CA ARG A 52 14.29 -12.61 -13.85
C ARG A 52 15.40 -11.68 -14.31
N TYR A 53 15.36 -10.41 -13.90
CA TYR A 53 16.45 -9.46 -14.15
C TYR A 53 17.76 -9.91 -13.50
N GLN A 54 17.75 -10.42 -12.26
CA GLN A 54 18.95 -11.01 -11.64
C GLN A 54 19.43 -12.28 -12.35
N ALA A 55 18.52 -13.12 -12.83
CA ALA A 55 18.88 -14.31 -13.61
C ALA A 55 19.56 -13.92 -14.92
N ALA A 56 19.08 -12.87 -15.60
CA ALA A 56 19.72 -12.35 -16.82
C ALA A 56 21.15 -11.86 -16.53
N LEU A 57 21.35 -11.08 -15.45
CA LEU A 57 22.69 -10.66 -15.04
C LEU A 57 23.60 -11.85 -14.73
N SER A 58 23.07 -12.89 -14.06
CA SER A 58 23.82 -14.11 -13.73
C SER A 58 24.15 -14.94 -14.97
N ALA A 59 23.35 -14.84 -16.02
CA ALA A 59 23.58 -15.47 -17.32
C ALA A 59 24.61 -14.71 -18.18
N GLY A 60 25.21 -13.63 -17.66
CA GLY A 60 26.27 -12.87 -18.33
C GLY A 60 25.78 -11.64 -19.09
N TRP A 61 24.50 -11.29 -19.02
CA TRP A 61 24.01 -10.02 -19.58
C TRP A 61 24.45 -8.85 -18.73
N ASN A 62 24.91 -7.77 -19.35
CA ASN A 62 25.21 -6.54 -18.62
C ASN A 62 23.98 -5.61 -18.54
N ALA A 63 23.96 -4.69 -17.57
CA ALA A 63 22.83 -3.79 -17.36
C ALA A 63 22.59 -2.80 -18.51
N ASP A 64 23.64 -2.40 -19.22
CA ASP A 64 23.57 -1.51 -20.39
C ASP A 64 23.05 -2.25 -21.63
N GLU A 65 23.37 -3.55 -21.80
CA GLU A 65 22.79 -4.42 -22.84
C GLU A 65 21.30 -4.66 -22.61
N LEU A 66 20.89 -4.92 -21.37
CA LEU A 66 19.47 -5.05 -21.02
C LEU A 66 18.73 -3.73 -21.26
N ARG A 67 19.33 -2.60 -20.89
CA ARG A 67 18.76 -1.27 -21.15
C ARG A 67 18.65 -0.99 -22.66
N SER A 68 19.69 -1.33 -23.43
CA SER A 68 19.69 -1.17 -24.90
C SER A 68 18.67 -2.09 -25.58
N SER A 69 18.32 -3.21 -24.96
CA SER A 69 17.30 -4.15 -25.43
C SER A 69 15.87 -3.76 -25.00
N GLY A 70 15.70 -2.62 -24.31
CA GLY A 70 14.40 -2.14 -23.84
C GLY A 70 13.91 -2.78 -22.54
N LEU A 71 14.78 -3.48 -21.81
CA LEU A 71 14.51 -4.07 -20.49
C LEU A 71 15.24 -3.27 -19.40
N PRO A 72 14.72 -2.09 -19.01
CA PRO A 72 15.34 -1.27 -17.98
C PRO A 72 15.25 -1.95 -16.61
N GLU A 73 16.01 -1.42 -15.64
CA GLU A 73 16.04 -1.95 -14.27
C GLU A 73 14.64 -1.90 -13.61
N PRO A 74 14.24 -2.97 -12.88
CA PRO A 74 12.93 -3.05 -12.23
C PRO A 74 12.58 -1.83 -11.39
N GLU A 75 11.36 -1.31 -11.54
CA GLU A 75 10.79 -0.20 -10.74
C GLU A 75 10.93 -0.44 -9.22
N LYS A 76 10.81 -1.69 -8.77
CA LYS A 76 10.99 -2.07 -7.36
C LYS A 76 12.40 -1.75 -6.85
N LYS A 77 13.44 -1.98 -7.65
CA LYS A 77 14.83 -1.63 -7.29
C LYS A 77 15.02 -0.12 -7.21
N LEU A 78 14.43 0.62 -8.16
CA LEU A 78 14.47 2.08 -8.16
C LEU A 78 13.75 2.67 -6.94
N ARG A 79 12.59 2.14 -6.56
CA ARG A 79 11.83 2.56 -5.38
C ARG A 79 12.56 2.24 -4.08
N VAL A 80 13.17 1.06 -3.95
CA VAL A 80 13.98 0.69 -2.78
C VAL A 80 15.20 1.62 -2.66
N ARG A 81 15.93 1.88 -3.74
CA ARG A 81 17.08 2.81 -3.76
C ARG A 81 16.65 4.23 -3.35
N LYS A 82 15.52 4.71 -3.87
CA LYS A 82 14.97 6.03 -3.53
C LYS A 82 14.51 6.12 -2.07
N ARG A 83 13.99 5.03 -1.49
CA ARG A 83 13.59 4.98 -0.08
C ARG A 83 14.79 4.88 0.86
N ALA A 84 15.85 4.18 0.47
CA ALA A 84 17.11 4.13 1.18
C ALA A 84 17.83 5.49 1.20
N ALA A 85 17.83 6.21 0.07
CA ALA A 85 18.40 7.56 -0.04
C ALA A 85 17.66 8.63 0.79
N ARG A 86 16.44 8.33 1.27
CA ARG A 86 15.61 9.24 2.08
C ARG A 86 15.66 8.97 3.58
N LYS A 87 16.52 8.08 4.08
CA LYS A 87 16.80 7.99 5.52
C LYS A 87 17.89 9.02 5.88
N PRO A 88 17.56 10.20 6.41
CA PRO A 88 18.56 10.99 7.12
C PRO A 88 19.04 10.18 8.32
N ALA A 89 20.34 10.23 8.56
CA ALA A 89 20.98 9.71 9.75
C ALA A 89 20.17 10.15 10.99
N ALA A 90 19.70 9.18 11.77
CA ALA A 90 19.16 9.47 13.07
C ALA A 90 20.24 10.20 13.87
N THR A 91 19.95 11.46 14.20
CA THR A 91 20.72 12.31 15.10
C THR A 91 21.14 11.51 16.32
N ARG A 92 22.42 11.14 16.40
CA ARG A 92 23.08 10.84 17.68
C ARG A 92 23.06 12.15 18.46
N GLN A 93 22.18 12.27 19.46
CA GLN A 93 22.32 13.32 20.47
C GLN A 93 23.58 12.99 21.31
N PRO A 94 24.56 13.90 21.42
CA PRO A 94 25.54 13.83 22.49
C PRO A 94 24.87 14.39 23.75
N SER A 95 24.56 13.53 24.72
CA SER A 95 24.24 13.97 26.08
C SER A 95 25.51 14.57 26.68
N ASN A 96 25.58 15.90 26.63
CA ASN A 96 26.68 16.71 27.12
C ASN A 96 26.75 16.58 28.65
N ALA A 97 27.96 16.28 29.13
CA ALA A 97 28.34 16.39 30.52
C ALA A 97 28.28 17.86 30.97
N GLY A 98 27.84 18.10 32.21
CA GLY A 98 28.00 19.39 32.85
C GLY A 98 27.04 19.65 33.99
N GLU A 99 27.22 18.97 35.13
CA GLU A 99 26.99 19.64 36.41
C GLU A 99 27.89 19.06 37.50
N SER A 100 29.00 19.76 37.72
CA SER A 100 29.92 19.58 38.84
C SER A 100 29.80 20.83 39.73
N VAL A 101 29.20 20.70 40.91
CA VAL A 101 29.33 21.61 42.08
C VAL A 101 29.11 20.69 43.30
N GLY A 102 30.11 20.25 44.08
CA GLY A 102 30.90 21.01 45.08
C GLY A 102 30.03 21.33 46.31
N HIS A 103 30.40 21.22 47.59
CA HIS A 103 31.54 20.76 48.40
C HIS A 103 31.05 20.89 49.88
N HIS A 104 31.67 20.15 50.82
CA HIS A 104 31.52 20.15 52.30
C HIS A 104 30.34 19.44 52.95
#